data_AF-A0A819KM49-F1
#
_entry.id   AF-A0A819KM49-F1
#
_cell.length_a   1.000
_cell.length_b   1.000
_cell.length_c   1.000
_cell.angle_alpha   90.00
_cell.angle_beta   90.00
_cell.angle_gamma   90.00
#
_symmetry.space_group_name_H-M   'P 1'
#
loop_
_entity.id
_entity.type
_entity.pdbx_description
1 polymer ?
#
loop_
_entity_poly.entity_id
_entity_poly.type
_entity_poly.pdbx_seq_one_letter_code
_entity_poly.pdbx_strand_id
1 'polypeptide(L)'
;MIVLTGGTVYGLPNSTNTTPENVCTPQRKDVVIAAGKILAMMDPSKTASFIDSIRHSELTILPISVEDQLIIPGLIDVHVHAIGGGGEQGPYSRTPESRLSELIRGGLTTIVGVLGTDGVTRRSHPKYDSSSRLISYGMDLPDSTLRTIQTLVLKYSWPVEEAIQFSTSNPATYLNLAGKGFLAEGYDADIVVLNQTDLTPLYVIGKGQILKTPTWIKRGMFELISE
;
A
#
# COMPACT_ATOMS: atom_id res chain seq x y z
N MET A 1 6.48 0.14 -19.70
CA MET A 1 5.31 -0.67 -19.26
C MET A 1 5.82 -1.72 -18.28
N ILE A 2 5.17 -1.85 -17.12
CA ILE A 2 5.47 -2.91 -16.14
C ILE A 2 4.43 -4.01 -16.32
N VAL A 3 4.84 -5.27 -16.25
CA VAL A 3 3.92 -6.42 -16.27
C VAL A 3 4.24 -7.28 -15.05
N LEU A 4 3.33 -7.31 -14.08
CA LEU A 4 3.43 -8.21 -12.93
C LEU A 4 2.83 -9.57 -13.33
N THR A 5 3.56 -10.66 -13.16
CA THR A 5 3.11 -11.99 -13.57
C THR A 5 3.08 -12.98 -12.42
N GLY A 6 2.08 -13.87 -12.42
CA GLY A 6 2.09 -15.07 -11.58
C GLY A 6 1.52 -14.92 -10.17
N GLY A 7 1.22 -13.69 -9.73
CA GLY A 7 0.68 -13.40 -8.41
C GLY A 7 -0.83 -13.62 -8.27
N THR A 8 -1.30 -13.68 -7.02
CA THR A 8 -2.73 -13.68 -6.70
C THR A 8 -3.18 -12.27 -6.38
N VAL A 9 -4.15 -11.76 -7.13
CA VAL A 9 -4.69 -10.41 -7.01
C VAL A 9 -5.84 -10.38 -6.01
N TYR A 10 -5.73 -9.47 -5.04
CA TYR A 10 -6.74 -9.12 -4.05
C TYR A 10 -7.24 -7.69 -4.31
N GLY A 11 -8.40 -7.32 -3.74
CA GLY A 11 -8.91 -5.96 -3.88
C GLY A 11 -9.56 -5.65 -5.23
N LEU A 12 -10.04 -6.67 -5.94
CA LEU A 12 -10.86 -6.53 -7.14
C LEU A 12 -12.24 -5.97 -6.76
N PRO A 13 -12.78 -4.95 -7.46
CA PRO A 13 -14.09 -4.40 -7.12
C PRO A 13 -15.21 -5.41 -7.39
N ASN A 14 -16.25 -5.40 -6.55
CA ASN A 14 -17.43 -6.22 -6.76
C ASN A 14 -18.27 -5.71 -7.95
N SER A 15 -18.52 -6.55 -8.95
CA SER A 15 -19.31 -6.19 -10.14
C SER A 15 -20.82 -6.28 -9.92
N THR A 16 -21.26 -6.91 -8.83
CA THR A 16 -22.67 -7.13 -8.49
C THR A 16 -23.01 -6.41 -7.18
N ASN A 17 -23.54 -5.19 -7.27
CA ASN A 17 -24.02 -4.38 -6.14
C ASN A 17 -25.24 -5.04 -5.44
N THR A 18 -25.03 -6.07 -4.62
CA THR A 18 -26.10 -6.64 -3.76
C THR A 18 -25.68 -6.98 -2.33
N THR A 19 -24.40 -6.93 -1.97
CA THR A 19 -23.94 -7.04 -0.57
C THR A 19 -22.85 -6.01 -0.24
N PRO A 20 -22.65 -5.65 1.05
CA PRO A 20 -21.67 -4.64 1.48
C PRO A 20 -20.20 -5.09 1.36
N GLU A 21 -19.94 -6.23 0.73
CA GLU A 21 -18.59 -6.74 0.50
C GLU A 21 -18.02 -6.05 -0.74
N ASN A 22 -17.26 -4.98 -0.48
CA ASN A 22 -16.74 -4.09 -1.51
C ASN A 22 -15.70 -4.76 -2.44
N VAL A 23 -15.30 -6.01 -2.20
CA VAL A 23 -14.24 -6.70 -2.97
C VAL A 23 -14.60 -8.16 -3.26
N CYS A 24 -14.24 -8.63 -4.46
CA CYS A 24 -14.42 -10.01 -4.89
C CYS A 24 -13.36 -10.97 -4.31
N THR A 25 -13.64 -12.26 -4.44
CA THR A 25 -12.69 -13.35 -4.20
C THR A 25 -11.37 -13.12 -4.94
N PRO A 26 -10.21 -13.41 -4.32
CA PRO A 26 -8.90 -13.26 -4.96
C PRO A 26 -8.77 -14.11 -6.23
N GLN A 27 -8.05 -13.60 -7.23
CA GLN A 27 -7.88 -14.30 -8.51
C GLN A 27 -6.43 -14.24 -8.99
N ARG A 28 -5.96 -15.32 -9.61
CA ARG A 28 -4.67 -15.30 -10.30
C ARG A 28 -4.78 -14.53 -11.61
N LYS A 29 -4.09 -13.40 -11.70
CA LYS A 29 -4.11 -12.48 -12.84
C LYS A 29 -2.75 -11.82 -13.00
N ASP A 30 -2.40 -11.53 -14.24
CA ASP A 30 -1.24 -10.71 -14.56
C ASP A 30 -1.66 -9.24 -14.73
N VAL A 31 -0.88 -8.32 -14.17
CA VAL A 31 -1.26 -6.89 -14.10
C VAL A 31 -0.37 -6.07 -15.03
N VAL A 32 -0.99 -5.43 -16.02
CA VAL A 32 -0.30 -4.57 -16.99
C VAL A 32 -0.41 -3.11 -16.55
N ILE A 33 0.73 -2.44 -16.44
CA ILE A 33 0.83 -1.08 -15.90
C ILE A 33 1.57 -0.17 -16.90
N ALA A 34 0.94 0.94 -17.27
CA ALA A 34 1.61 2.02 -17.99
C ALA A 34 0.93 3.37 -17.75
N ALA A 35 1.65 4.46 -18.02
CA ALA A 35 1.14 5.83 -17.84
C ALA A 35 0.52 6.09 -16.46
N GLY A 36 1.05 5.43 -15.42
CA GLY A 36 0.58 5.52 -14.04
C GLY A 36 -0.76 4.84 -13.74
N LYS A 37 -1.29 4.05 -14.68
CA LYS A 37 -2.57 3.36 -14.58
C LYS A 37 -2.41 1.84 -14.72
N ILE A 38 -3.38 1.11 -14.17
CA ILE A 38 -3.60 -0.30 -14.50
C ILE A 38 -4.30 -0.32 -15.86
N LEU A 39 -3.65 -0.87 -16.87
CA LEU A 39 -4.19 -0.94 -18.22
C LEU A 39 -5.01 -2.20 -18.46
N ALA A 40 -4.59 -3.33 -17.89
CA ALA A 40 -5.25 -4.61 -18.10
C ALA A 40 -5.04 -5.56 -16.92
N MET A 41 -6.06 -6.36 -16.63
CA MET A 41 -6.00 -7.49 -15.70
C MET A 41 -6.12 -8.79 -16.49
N MET A 42 -4.98 -9.35 -16.88
CA MET A 42 -4.88 -10.44 -17.85
C MET A 42 -4.96 -11.82 -17.22
N ASP A 43 -5.49 -12.77 -17.98
CA ASP A 43 -5.28 -14.18 -17.68
C ASP A 43 -3.82 -14.57 -17.96
N PRO A 44 -3.11 -15.27 -17.05
CA PRO A 44 -1.70 -15.62 -17.24
C PRO A 44 -1.40 -16.37 -18.55
N SER A 45 -2.36 -17.16 -19.06
CA SER A 45 -2.20 -17.88 -20.34
C SER A 45 -2.07 -16.96 -21.56
N LYS A 46 -2.51 -15.70 -21.44
CA LYS A 46 -2.52 -14.71 -22.54
C LYS A 46 -1.37 -13.71 -22.46
N THR A 47 -0.61 -13.69 -21.36
CA THR A 47 0.40 -12.66 -21.13
C THR A 47 1.57 -12.74 -22.11
N ALA A 48 2.05 -13.95 -22.41
CA ALA A 48 3.18 -14.14 -23.34
C ALA A 48 2.83 -13.65 -24.75
N SER A 49 1.67 -14.05 -25.28
CA SER A 49 1.21 -13.63 -26.61
C SER A 49 0.94 -12.13 -26.68
N PHE A 50 0.42 -11.53 -25.61
CA PHE A 50 0.28 -10.08 -25.51
C PHE A 50 1.62 -9.37 -25.58
N ILE A 51 2.60 -9.76 -24.76
CA ILE A 51 3.96 -9.18 -24.76
C ILE A 51 4.58 -9.28 -26.15
N ASP A 52 4.45 -10.44 -26.81
CA ASP A 52 4.97 -10.62 -28.16
C ASP A 52 4.27 -9.73 -29.20
N SER A 53 2.96 -9.53 -29.09
CA SER A 53 2.20 -8.65 -29.99
C SER A 53 2.65 -7.19 -29.95
N ILE A 54 3.18 -6.74 -28.81
CA ILE A 54 3.64 -5.35 -28.61
C ILE A 54 5.17 -5.22 -28.65
N ARG A 55 5.91 -6.33 -28.81
CA ARG A 55 7.38 -6.36 -28.78
C ARG A 55 8.03 -5.52 -29.89
N HIS A 56 7.30 -5.29 -30.99
CA HIS A 56 7.74 -4.46 -32.11
C HIS A 56 7.53 -2.95 -31.91
N SER A 57 6.91 -2.53 -30.80
CA SER A 57 6.78 -1.13 -30.45
C SER A 57 8.06 -0.60 -29.78
N GLU A 58 8.28 0.71 -29.80
CA GLU A 58 9.38 1.36 -29.04
C GLU A 58 9.16 1.35 -27.51
N LEU A 59 8.20 0.55 -27.01
CA LEU A 59 7.88 0.47 -25.59
C LEU A 59 8.89 -0.43 -24.86
N THR A 60 9.55 0.13 -23.84
CA THR A 60 10.28 -0.69 -22.86
C THR A 60 9.30 -1.47 -22.00
N ILE A 61 9.40 -2.80 -22.03
CA ILE A 61 8.60 -3.72 -21.20
C ILE A 61 9.49 -4.26 -20.08
N LEU A 62 9.02 -4.13 -18.84
CA LEU A 62 9.66 -4.67 -17.65
C LEU A 62 8.76 -5.76 -17.05
N PRO A 63 8.97 -7.05 -17.39
CA PRO A 63 8.29 -8.15 -16.74
C PRO A 63 8.86 -8.35 -15.33
N ILE A 64 7.98 -8.50 -14.34
CA ILE A 64 8.34 -8.78 -12.94
C ILE A 64 7.54 -10.01 -12.51
N SER A 65 8.26 -11.12 -12.29
CA SER A 65 7.65 -12.31 -11.71
C SER A 65 7.41 -12.11 -10.22
N VAL A 66 6.16 -12.34 -9.82
CA VAL A 66 5.68 -12.28 -8.43
C VAL A 66 4.89 -13.56 -8.12
N GLU A 67 5.38 -14.68 -8.67
CA GLU A 67 4.81 -16.01 -8.47
C GLU A 67 4.60 -16.30 -6.98
N ASP A 68 3.42 -16.83 -6.67
CA ASP A 68 2.98 -17.16 -5.31
C ASP A 68 2.99 -15.96 -4.34
N GLN A 69 3.03 -14.72 -4.83
CA GLN A 69 2.92 -13.52 -4.00
C GLN A 69 1.52 -12.90 -4.11
N LEU A 70 1.19 -12.08 -3.12
CA LEU A 70 -0.09 -11.37 -3.06
C LEU A 70 0.07 -10.01 -3.72
N ILE A 71 -0.84 -9.65 -4.61
CA ILE A 71 -0.92 -8.33 -5.24
C ILE A 71 -2.16 -7.63 -4.69
N ILE A 72 -1.97 -6.53 -3.95
CA ILE A 72 -3.05 -5.79 -3.31
C ILE A 72 -3.06 -4.32 -3.80
N PRO A 73 -4.17 -3.57 -3.64
CA PRO A 73 -4.15 -2.13 -3.83
C PRO A 73 -3.13 -1.47 -2.89
N GLY A 74 -2.57 -0.36 -3.35
CA GLY A 74 -1.73 0.52 -2.55
C GLY A 74 -2.39 0.91 -1.23
N LEU A 75 -1.63 0.81 -0.13
CA LEU A 75 -2.18 1.15 1.19
C LEU A 75 -2.38 2.66 1.32
N ILE A 76 -3.48 3.03 1.97
CA ILE A 76 -3.95 4.39 2.22
C ILE A 76 -3.97 4.63 3.72
N ASP A 77 -3.20 5.61 4.17
CA ASP A 77 -3.27 6.10 5.56
C ASP A 77 -4.01 7.44 5.59
N VAL A 78 -5.06 7.52 6.39
CA VAL A 78 -5.95 8.69 6.48
C VAL A 78 -5.48 9.72 7.51
N HIS A 79 -4.41 9.43 8.27
CA HIS A 79 -3.92 10.30 9.33
C HIS A 79 -2.40 10.27 9.40
N VAL A 80 -1.76 11.03 8.51
CA VAL A 80 -0.30 11.21 8.50
C VAL A 80 0.05 12.67 8.73
N HIS A 81 0.90 12.91 9.73
CA HIS A 81 1.49 14.21 10.01
C HIS A 81 2.86 14.31 9.31
N ALA A 82 2.85 14.47 7.99
CA ALA A 82 4.05 14.33 7.17
C ALA A 82 5.15 15.36 7.51
N ILE A 83 4.78 16.56 7.94
CA ILE A 83 5.70 17.67 8.25
C ILE A 83 6.30 17.60 9.66
N GLY A 84 6.11 16.49 10.38
CA GLY A 84 6.56 16.42 11.75
C GLY A 84 5.63 17.11 12.72
N GLY A 85 6.12 17.33 13.93
CA GLY A 85 5.36 17.97 14.99
C GLY A 85 6.02 19.23 15.52
N GLY A 86 5.20 20.18 15.97
CA GLY A 86 5.66 21.33 16.72
C GLY A 86 6.43 20.92 17.97
N GLY A 87 7.50 21.64 18.28
CA GLY A 87 8.24 21.47 19.52
C GLY A 87 7.60 22.31 20.62
N GLU A 88 6.51 21.84 21.21
CA GLU A 88 5.76 22.58 22.25
C GLU A 88 6.64 22.98 23.46
N GLN A 89 7.78 22.31 23.65
CA GLN A 89 8.79 22.63 24.67
C GLN A 89 10.04 23.33 24.08
N GLY A 90 9.96 23.82 22.84
CA GLY A 90 11.05 24.42 22.09
C GLY A 90 11.65 23.50 21.01
N PRO A 91 12.62 24.01 20.21
CA PRO A 91 13.11 23.33 19.00
C PRO A 91 13.65 21.91 19.22
N TYR A 92 14.19 21.60 20.40
CA TYR A 92 14.73 20.28 20.72
C TYR A 92 13.64 19.19 20.83
N SER A 93 12.40 19.59 21.13
CA SER A 93 11.25 18.70 21.28
C SER A 93 10.48 18.48 19.97
N ARG A 94 10.97 19.05 18.87
CA ARG A 94 10.32 18.99 17.56
C ARG A 94 10.38 17.56 17.00
N THR A 95 9.23 16.98 16.69
CA THR A 95 9.18 15.69 16.00
C THR A 95 9.58 15.87 14.53
N PRO A 96 10.53 15.09 14.00
CA PRO A 96 11.00 15.24 12.62
C PRO A 96 9.91 14.93 11.59
N GLU A 97 10.12 15.37 10.36
CA GLU A 97 9.27 15.01 9.22
C GLU A 97 9.29 13.49 8.96
N SER A 98 8.18 12.96 8.47
CA SER A 98 8.10 11.55 8.09
C SER A 98 9.03 11.27 6.89
N ARG A 99 9.80 10.18 6.96
CA ARG A 99 10.66 9.76 5.85
C ARG A 99 9.83 9.06 4.78
N LEU A 100 10.01 9.45 3.52
CA LEU A 100 9.40 8.80 2.36
C LEU A 100 9.72 7.31 2.33
N SER A 101 10.97 6.91 2.63
CA SER A 101 11.31 5.49 2.66
C SER A 101 10.60 4.71 3.78
N GLU A 102 10.24 5.34 4.90
CA GLU A 102 9.46 4.68 5.96
C GLU A 102 8.00 4.48 5.55
N LEU A 103 7.39 5.48 4.91
CA LEU A 103 6.05 5.38 4.33
C LEU A 103 5.99 4.25 3.29
N ILE A 104 6.93 4.23 2.35
CA ILE A 104 7.01 3.19 1.31
C ILE A 104 7.27 1.83 1.93
N ARG A 105 8.12 1.72 2.96
CA ARG A 105 8.40 0.43 3.63
C ARG A 105 7.14 -0.16 4.25
N GLY A 106 6.23 0.67 4.74
CA GLY A 106 4.91 0.27 5.23
C GLY A 106 3.90 -0.08 4.12
N GLY A 107 4.27 -0.03 2.84
CA GLY A 107 3.36 -0.28 1.72
C GLY A 107 2.44 0.91 1.38
N LEU A 108 2.68 2.09 1.97
CA LEU A 108 1.85 3.26 1.70
C LEU A 108 2.14 3.85 0.33
N THR A 109 1.07 4.12 -0.41
CA THR A 109 1.12 4.80 -1.73
C THR A 109 0.32 6.10 -1.73
N THR A 110 -0.61 6.24 -0.79
CA THR A 110 -1.44 7.42 -0.60
C THR A 110 -1.52 7.75 0.89
N ILE A 111 -1.40 9.03 1.21
CA ILE A 111 -1.56 9.54 2.57
C ILE A 111 -2.50 10.74 2.54
N VAL A 112 -3.28 10.93 3.61
CA VAL A 112 -3.94 12.20 3.91
C VAL A 112 -3.07 12.94 4.91
N GLY A 113 -2.45 14.01 4.43
CA GLY A 113 -1.65 14.91 5.26
C GLY A 113 -2.55 15.77 6.14
N VAL A 114 -2.33 15.72 7.46
CA VAL A 114 -3.03 16.57 8.43
C VAL A 114 -2.09 17.61 9.03
N LEU A 115 -2.65 18.77 9.38
CA LEU A 115 -1.92 19.83 10.08
C LEU A 115 -1.73 19.43 11.56
N GLY A 116 -0.55 19.66 12.13
CA GLY A 116 -0.35 19.61 13.58
C GLY A 116 0.75 18.67 14.06
N THR A 117 0.95 18.67 15.38
CA THR A 117 2.06 18.09 16.14
C THR A 117 2.14 16.57 16.03
N ASP A 118 3.07 16.01 15.23
CA ASP A 118 3.91 14.80 15.50
C ASP A 118 4.23 14.07 14.19
N GLY A 119 5.49 13.79 13.83
CA GLY A 119 5.89 13.12 12.55
C GLY A 119 5.51 11.66 12.35
N VAL A 120 4.54 11.17 13.11
CA VAL A 120 4.15 9.76 13.21
C VAL A 120 2.67 9.59 12.90
N THR A 121 2.28 8.41 12.41
CA THR A 121 0.87 8.05 12.25
C THR A 121 0.24 7.88 13.63
N ARG A 122 -0.84 8.61 13.92
CA ARG A 122 -1.57 8.43 15.18
C ARG A 122 -2.50 7.23 15.06
N ARG A 123 -2.18 6.17 15.79
CA ARG A 123 -3.20 5.23 16.29
C ARG A 123 -3.52 5.62 17.73
N SER A 124 -4.79 5.57 18.09
CA SER A 124 -5.18 5.49 19.50
C SER A 124 -4.73 4.13 20.03
N HIS A 125 -3.45 3.96 20.39
CA HIS A 125 -2.97 2.80 21.14
C HIS A 125 -2.90 3.18 22.62
N PRO A 126 -4.04 3.14 23.34
CA PRO A 126 -4.07 3.42 24.75
C PRO A 126 -3.20 2.41 25.51
N LYS A 127 -2.20 2.92 26.24
CA LYS A 127 -1.44 2.15 27.22
C LYS A 127 -2.22 2.16 28.51
N TYR A 128 -2.61 0.99 28.98
CA TYR A 128 -3.30 0.82 30.26
C TYR A 128 -2.34 0.31 31.32
N ASP A 129 -2.56 0.70 32.57
CA ASP A 129 -1.89 0.08 33.71
C ASP A 129 -2.48 -1.30 34.03
N SER A 130 -1.90 -1.98 35.03
CA SER A 130 -2.40 -3.27 35.53
C SER A 130 -3.83 -3.20 36.11
N SER A 131 -4.36 -2.00 36.32
CA SER A 131 -5.74 -1.75 36.78
C SER A 131 -6.67 -1.30 35.63
N SER A 132 -6.25 -1.49 34.38
CA SER A 132 -7.01 -1.11 33.16
C SER A 132 -7.31 0.39 33.06
N ARG A 133 -6.54 1.26 33.72
CA ARG A 133 -6.67 2.73 33.58
C ARG A 133 -5.76 3.22 32.47
N LEU A 134 -6.29 4.10 31.62
CA LEU A 134 -5.53 4.73 30.54
C LEU A 134 -4.41 5.59 31.14
N ILE A 135 -3.15 5.25 30.83
CA ILE A 135 -1.96 6.00 31.26
C ILE A 135 -1.53 6.99 30.17
N SER A 136 -1.51 6.57 28.91
CA SER A 136 -1.04 7.39 27.79
C SER A 136 -1.50 6.83 26.44
N TYR A 137 -1.40 7.62 25.38
CA TYR A 137 -1.49 7.14 24.01
C TYR A 137 -0.08 6.90 23.46
N GLY A 138 0.14 5.74 22.83
CA GLY A 138 1.36 5.46 22.08
C GLY A 138 1.38 6.20 20.74
N MET A 139 2.56 6.63 20.31
CA MET A 139 2.85 7.00 18.92
C MET A 139 3.33 5.77 18.16
N ASP A 140 2.96 5.64 16.88
CA ASP A 140 3.33 4.46 16.09
C ASP A 140 3.95 4.82 14.74
N LEU A 141 4.85 3.96 14.26
CA LEU A 141 5.59 4.16 13.02
C LEU A 141 4.68 4.03 11.79
N PRO A 142 5.04 4.61 10.64
CA PRO A 142 4.18 4.64 9.45
C PRO A 142 3.78 3.26 8.87
N ASP A 143 4.47 2.19 9.27
CA ASP A 143 4.13 0.80 8.93
C ASP A 143 3.04 0.20 9.84
N SER A 144 2.44 0.99 10.75
CA SER A 144 1.38 0.55 11.66
C SER A 144 0.16 -0.02 10.93
N THR A 145 -0.14 0.54 9.75
CA THR A 145 -1.18 0.09 8.84
C THR A 145 -0.95 -1.33 8.36
N LEU A 146 0.25 -1.61 7.87
CA LEU A 146 0.65 -2.95 7.50
C LEU A 146 0.68 -3.90 8.72
N ARG A 147 1.24 -3.49 9.85
CA ARG A 147 1.29 -4.32 11.07
C ARG A 147 -0.08 -4.75 11.54
N THR A 148 -1.09 -3.88 11.38
CA THR A 148 -2.46 -4.21 11.74
C THR A 148 -3.02 -5.28 10.81
N ILE A 149 -2.82 -5.14 9.50
CA ILE A 149 -3.20 -6.18 8.52
C ILE A 149 -2.48 -7.51 8.83
N GLN A 150 -1.17 -7.47 9.05
CA GLN A 150 -0.38 -8.64 9.47
C GLN A 150 -0.93 -9.29 10.74
N THR A 151 -1.30 -8.49 11.73
CA THR A 151 -1.86 -8.99 12.98
C THR A 151 -3.22 -9.66 12.75
N LEU A 152 -4.12 -9.03 11.99
CA LEU A 152 -5.43 -9.58 11.67
C LEU A 152 -5.29 -10.93 10.92
N VAL A 153 -4.44 -10.98 9.90
CA VAL A 153 -4.29 -12.18 9.06
C VAL A 153 -3.49 -13.28 9.78
N LEU A 154 -2.28 -12.97 10.26
CA LEU A 154 -1.34 -13.98 10.75
C LEU A 154 -1.65 -14.45 12.17
N LYS A 155 -2.17 -13.58 13.02
CA LYS A 155 -2.46 -13.89 14.43
C LYS A 155 -3.92 -14.22 14.67
N TYR A 156 -4.84 -13.51 14.00
CA TYR A 156 -6.28 -13.69 14.19
C TYR A 156 -6.97 -14.44 13.04
N SER A 157 -6.21 -14.89 12.03
CA SER A 157 -6.72 -15.70 10.91
C SER A 157 -7.85 -15.04 10.13
N TRP A 158 -7.86 -13.71 10.05
CA TRP A 158 -8.79 -12.99 9.18
C TRP A 158 -8.49 -13.26 7.70
N PRO A 159 -9.51 -13.34 6.83
CA PRO A 159 -9.31 -13.33 5.38
C PRO A 159 -8.54 -12.08 4.95
N VAL A 160 -7.60 -12.26 4.02
CA VAL A 160 -6.74 -11.16 3.54
C VAL A 160 -7.59 -10.09 2.85
N GLU A 161 -8.54 -10.52 2.01
CA GLU A 161 -9.48 -9.67 1.29
C GLU A 161 -10.36 -8.82 2.21
N GLU A 162 -10.60 -9.23 3.45
CA GLU A 162 -11.29 -8.42 4.46
C GLU A 162 -10.33 -7.47 5.16
N ALA A 163 -9.18 -7.99 5.61
CA ALA A 163 -8.20 -7.22 6.38
C ALA A 163 -7.65 -6.02 5.61
N ILE A 164 -7.41 -6.16 4.30
CA ILE A 164 -6.84 -5.05 3.51
C ILE A 164 -7.83 -3.89 3.31
N GLN A 165 -9.15 -4.12 3.39
CA GLN A 165 -10.16 -3.09 3.09
C GLN A 165 -10.08 -1.90 4.04
N PHE A 166 -9.67 -2.13 5.31
CA PHE A 166 -9.45 -1.08 6.30
C PHE A 166 -8.46 -0.01 5.85
N SER A 167 -7.61 -0.32 4.87
CA SER A 167 -6.54 0.55 4.41
C SER A 167 -6.44 0.62 2.89
N THR A 168 -7.49 0.21 2.17
CA THR A 168 -7.59 0.29 0.71
C THR A 168 -8.96 0.83 0.30
N SER A 169 -9.93 -0.05 0.05
CA SER A 169 -11.25 0.28 -0.50
C SER A 169 -12.09 1.15 0.43
N ASN A 170 -12.10 0.88 1.74
CA ASN A 170 -12.92 1.63 2.69
C ASN A 170 -12.49 3.10 2.79
N PRO A 171 -11.22 3.45 3.07
CA PRO A 171 -10.80 4.85 3.07
C PRO A 171 -10.92 5.50 1.70
N ALA A 172 -10.64 4.79 0.59
CA ALA A 172 -10.81 5.33 -0.75
C ALA A 172 -12.28 5.70 -1.04
N THR A 173 -13.21 4.84 -0.65
CA THR A 173 -14.65 5.06 -0.83
C THR A 173 -15.14 6.21 0.05
N TYR A 174 -14.78 6.19 1.34
CA TYR A 174 -15.18 7.20 2.31
C TYR A 174 -14.68 8.61 1.93
N LEU A 175 -13.44 8.71 1.45
CA LEU A 175 -12.82 9.97 1.03
C LEU A 175 -13.06 10.33 -0.44
N ASN A 176 -13.84 9.52 -1.17
CA ASN A 176 -14.12 9.68 -2.61
C ASN A 176 -12.84 9.82 -3.46
N LEU A 177 -11.83 8.99 -3.18
CA LEU A 177 -10.57 8.95 -3.91
C LEU A 177 -10.73 8.18 -5.22
N ALA A 178 -11.17 8.90 -6.26
CA ALA A 178 -11.40 8.33 -7.58
C ALA A 178 -10.17 7.56 -8.11
N GLY A 179 -10.39 6.30 -8.50
CA GLY A 179 -9.34 5.45 -9.07
C GLY A 179 -8.35 4.88 -8.06
N LYS A 180 -8.64 4.90 -6.74
CA LYS A 180 -7.80 4.31 -5.68
C LYS A 180 -8.55 3.26 -4.86
N GLY A 181 -7.79 2.49 -4.08
CA GLY A 181 -8.32 1.51 -3.12
C GLY A 181 -8.78 0.17 -3.72
N PHE A 182 -8.73 0.03 -5.06
CA PHE A 182 -9.08 -1.19 -5.78
C PHE A 182 -8.06 -1.47 -6.88
N LEU A 183 -7.95 -2.73 -7.30
CA LEU A 183 -7.22 -3.14 -8.50
C LEU A 183 -8.20 -3.39 -9.64
N ALA A 184 -8.26 -2.46 -10.59
CA ALA A 184 -9.12 -2.55 -11.76
C ALA A 184 -8.55 -1.73 -12.92
N GLU A 185 -8.94 -2.07 -14.15
CA GLU A 185 -8.55 -1.33 -15.34
C GLU A 185 -8.97 0.15 -15.23
N GLY A 186 -8.07 1.06 -15.62
CA GLY A 186 -8.26 2.51 -15.52
C GLY A 186 -7.95 3.13 -14.14
N TYR A 187 -7.79 2.33 -13.09
CA TYR A 187 -7.41 2.82 -11.76
C TYR A 187 -5.92 3.23 -11.72
N ASP A 188 -5.57 4.07 -10.74
CA ASP A 188 -4.17 4.38 -10.46
C ASP A 188 -3.40 3.09 -10.19
N ALA A 189 -2.22 2.95 -10.78
CA ALA A 189 -1.32 1.84 -10.49
C ALA A 189 -0.59 2.06 -9.17
N ASP A 190 -1.38 2.09 -8.09
CA ASP A 190 -0.96 2.04 -6.71
C ASP A 190 -1.12 0.59 -6.24
N ILE A 191 -0.01 -0.13 -6.14
CA ILE A 191 0.03 -1.58 -5.94
C ILE A 191 1.08 -1.91 -4.88
N VAL A 192 0.77 -2.85 -4.00
CA VAL A 192 1.76 -3.51 -3.14
C VAL A 192 1.79 -4.99 -3.47
N VAL A 193 2.99 -5.52 -3.68
CA VAL A 193 3.24 -6.96 -3.75
C VAL A 193 3.74 -7.40 -2.38
N LEU A 194 2.99 -8.27 -1.71
CA LEU A 194 3.31 -8.79 -0.38
C LEU A 194 3.82 -10.22 -0.45
N ASN A 195 4.76 -10.55 0.42
CA ASN A 195 5.16 -11.92 0.65
C ASN A 195 3.99 -12.76 1.17
N GLN A 196 3.74 -13.94 0.60
CA GLN A 196 2.60 -14.77 1.01
C GLN A 196 2.67 -15.27 2.45
N THR A 197 3.87 -15.45 3.01
CA THR A 197 4.05 -16.04 4.34
C THR A 197 3.90 -15.00 5.45
N ASP A 198 4.55 -13.85 5.32
CA ASP A 198 4.64 -12.85 6.39
C ASP A 198 4.03 -11.48 6.03
N LEU A 199 3.47 -11.36 4.83
CA LEU A 199 2.92 -10.11 4.29
C LEU A 199 3.91 -8.94 4.29
N THR A 200 5.21 -9.21 4.23
CA THR A 200 6.20 -8.13 4.04
C THR A 200 6.10 -7.55 2.63
N PRO A 201 6.14 -6.22 2.44
CA PRO A 201 6.15 -5.63 1.11
C PRO A 201 7.43 -5.98 0.37
N LEU A 202 7.29 -6.67 -0.76
CA LEU A 202 8.37 -6.99 -1.69
C LEU A 202 8.52 -5.86 -2.72
N TYR A 203 7.40 -5.44 -3.32
CA TYR A 203 7.33 -4.32 -4.23
C TYR A 203 6.27 -3.33 -3.80
N VAL A 204 6.56 -2.04 -3.97
CA VAL A 204 5.57 -0.96 -3.83
C VAL A 204 5.64 -0.14 -5.10
N ILE A 205 4.50 0.02 -5.75
CA ILE A 205 4.35 0.78 -6.99
C ILE A 205 3.34 1.88 -6.70
N GLY A 206 3.70 3.13 -6.94
CA GLY A 206 2.82 4.28 -6.79
C GLY A 206 2.71 5.03 -8.10
N LYS A 207 1.48 5.24 -8.59
CA LYS A 207 1.19 5.78 -9.93
C LYS A 207 2.10 5.19 -11.01
N GLY A 208 2.21 3.86 -11.01
CA GLY A 208 2.98 3.09 -12.00
C GLY A 208 4.51 3.25 -11.93
N GLN A 209 5.03 3.94 -10.92
CA GLN A 209 6.47 4.00 -10.65
C GLN A 209 6.82 3.01 -9.54
N ILE A 210 7.86 2.20 -9.76
CA ILE A 210 8.41 1.35 -8.71
C ILE A 210 9.04 2.27 -7.64
N LEU A 211 8.53 2.18 -6.42
CA LEU A 211 9.01 2.90 -5.25
C LEU A 211 9.86 2.01 -4.34
N LYS A 212 9.64 0.70 -4.39
CA LYS A 212 10.40 -0.30 -3.65
C LYS A 212 10.52 -1.59 -4.44
N THR A 213 11.67 -2.24 -4.28
CA THR A 213 11.95 -3.62 -4.69
C THR A 213 12.48 -4.42 -3.49
N PRO A 214 12.80 -5.72 -3.65
CA PRO A 214 13.51 -6.46 -2.62
C PRO A 214 14.90 -5.89 -2.28
N THR A 215 15.55 -5.21 -3.23
CA THR A 215 16.95 -4.76 -3.09
C THR A 215 17.10 -3.27 -2.80
N TRP A 216 16.11 -2.44 -3.13
CA TRP A 216 16.20 -0.99 -2.91
C TRP A 216 14.84 -0.36 -2.59
N ILE A 217 14.90 0.84 -2.02
CA ILE A 217 13.74 1.67 -1.71
C ILE A 217 14.02 3.12 -2.11
N LYS A 218 13.02 3.78 -2.73
CA LYS A 218 13.10 5.19 -3.07
C LYS A 218 13.15 6.01 -1.78
N ARG A 219 14.05 6.98 -1.75
CA ARG A 219 14.26 7.89 -0.62
C ARG A 219 13.86 9.30 -1.00
N GLY A 220 13.40 10.08 -0.02
CA GLY A 220 13.18 11.51 -0.19
C GLY A 220 14.49 12.26 -0.45
N MET A 221 14.39 13.47 -0.99
CA MET A 221 15.55 14.32 -1.30
C MET A 221 16.48 14.53 -0.10
N PHE A 222 15.90 14.72 1.09
CA PHE A 222 16.63 14.99 2.34
C PHE A 222 16.98 13.73 3.15
N GLU A 223 16.65 12.53 2.65
CA GLU A 223 17.02 11.25 3.27
C GLU A 223 18.35 10.68 2.77
N LEU A 224 18.96 11.35 1.78
CA LEU A 224 20.24 10.97 1.18
C LEU A 224 21.43 11.72 1.80
N ILE A 225 21.18 12.63 2.75
CA ILE A 225 22.18 13.58 3.27
C ILE A 225 22.76 13.11 4.62
N SER A 226 22.30 11.99 5.18
CA SER A 226 22.80 11.46 6.45
C SER A 226 23.53 10.13 6.26
N GLU A 227 24.86 10.22 6.04
CA GLU A 227 25.83 9.19 6.42
C GLU A 227 26.68 9.71 7.58
#